data_AF-A0A6G7WHG7-F1
#
_entry.id   AF-A0A6G7WHG7-F1
#
_cell.length_a   1.000
_cell.length_b   1.000
_cell.length_c   1.000
_cell.angle_alpha   90.00
_cell.angle_beta   90.00
_cell.angle_gamma   90.00
#
_symmetry.space_group_name_H-M   'P 1'
#
loop_
_entity.id
_entity.type
_entity.pdbx_description
1 polymer ?
#
loop_
_entity_poly.entity_id
_entity_poly.type
_entity_poly.pdbx_seq_one_letter_code
_entity_poly.pdbx_strand_id
1 'polypeptide(L)'
;MSAEYIEDKQGLKESAELLPVLTKEIQERLENTVMTTNDKLRDLIKTGYYNRVSITFRCLIYEAILFFEATHEELDILSAVGSRTIFCYIEAFDQIARTANSLNTSLRFSWKTDSYPDDYSSECILVLSEVYSGIADMFQCLERLDNLSEVLEEEN
;
A
#
# COMPACT_ATOMS: atom_id res chain seq x y z
N MET A 1 19.18 48.62 -1.93
CA MET A 1 20.25 47.62 -1.70
C MET A 1 19.66 46.28 -2.02
N SER A 2 20.19 45.65 -3.07
CA SER A 2 19.77 44.34 -3.58
C SER A 2 20.43 43.27 -2.70
N ALA A 3 19.63 42.49 -1.99
CA ALA A 3 20.07 41.23 -1.41
C ALA A 3 19.41 40.13 -2.23
N GLU A 4 20.24 39.49 -3.05
CA GLU A 4 19.95 38.26 -3.76
C GLU A 4 19.51 37.20 -2.75
N TYR A 5 18.28 36.69 -2.90
CA TYR A 5 17.90 35.37 -2.38
C TYR A 5 17.83 34.44 -3.58
N ILE A 6 18.99 33.86 -3.91
CA ILE A 6 19.16 32.81 -4.92
C ILE A 6 19.00 31.41 -4.28
N GLU A 7 18.67 31.31 -2.99
CA GLU A 7 18.77 30.04 -2.26
C GLU A 7 17.55 29.10 -2.28
N ASP A 8 16.36 29.50 -2.76
CA ASP A 8 15.19 28.59 -2.70
C ASP A 8 15.02 27.66 -3.92
N LYS A 9 15.85 27.77 -4.96
CA LYS A 9 15.73 26.89 -6.15
C LYS A 9 16.52 25.59 -6.08
N GLN A 10 17.31 25.39 -5.02
CA GLN A 10 18.23 24.24 -4.94
C GLN A 10 17.62 23.06 -4.17
N GLY A 11 16.74 23.30 -3.18
CA GLY A 11 15.91 22.25 -2.57
C GLY A 11 14.80 21.73 -3.50
N LEU A 12 14.36 22.55 -4.46
CA LEU A 12 13.30 22.24 -5.44
C LEU A 12 13.67 21.22 -6.53
N LYS A 13 14.95 20.93 -6.74
CA LYS A 13 15.40 19.85 -7.64
C LYS A 13 15.58 18.53 -6.91
N GLU A 14 15.77 18.57 -5.59
CA GLU A 14 15.99 17.39 -4.77
C GLU A 14 14.69 16.58 -4.59
N SER A 15 13.49 17.18 -4.58
CA SER A 15 12.21 16.43 -4.43
C SER A 15 11.91 15.51 -5.64
N ALA A 16 11.93 16.05 -6.86
CA ALA A 16 11.63 15.29 -8.08
C ALA A 16 12.73 14.29 -8.49
N GLU A 17 14.00 14.57 -8.16
CA GLU A 17 15.11 13.64 -8.38
C GLU A 17 15.09 12.47 -7.37
N LEU A 18 14.46 12.64 -6.20
CA LEU A 18 14.29 11.60 -5.18
C LEU A 18 13.02 10.75 -5.37
N LEU A 19 12.06 11.17 -6.19
CA LEU A 19 10.83 10.39 -6.46
C LEU A 19 11.11 8.94 -6.87
N PRO A 20 12.02 8.66 -7.84
CA PRO A 20 12.30 7.27 -8.22
C PRO A 20 12.90 6.45 -7.07
N VAL A 21 13.65 7.09 -6.16
CA VAL A 21 14.25 6.43 -4.99
C VAL A 21 13.17 6.09 -3.96
N LEU A 22 12.31 7.05 -3.63
CA LEU A 22 11.22 6.86 -2.67
C LEU A 22 10.16 5.86 -3.18
N THR A 23 9.80 5.94 -4.45
CA THR A 23 8.91 4.96 -5.09
C THR A 23 9.50 3.56 -5.00
N LYS A 24 10.81 3.41 -5.27
CA LYS A 24 11.49 2.13 -5.17
C LYS A 24 11.52 1.57 -3.74
N GLU A 25 11.79 2.41 -2.73
CA GLU A 25 11.74 1.98 -1.32
C GLU A 25 10.34 1.50 -0.92
N ILE A 26 9.29 2.18 -1.40
CA ILE A 26 7.91 1.77 -1.17
C ILE A 26 7.60 0.45 -1.86
N GLN A 27 8.07 0.24 -3.10
CA GLN A 27 7.94 -1.02 -3.82
C GLN A 27 8.62 -2.18 -3.10
N GLU A 28 9.90 -2.04 -2.72
CA GLU A 28 10.63 -3.09 -2.01
C GLU A 28 9.93 -3.47 -0.70
N ARG A 29 9.36 -2.49 0.01
CA ARG A 29 8.58 -2.75 1.22
C ARG A 29 7.25 -3.45 0.91
N LEU A 30 6.54 -3.04 -0.13
CA LEU A 30 5.30 -3.68 -0.57
C LEU A 30 5.55 -5.14 -0.96
N GLU A 31 6.57 -5.42 -1.78
CA GLU A 31 6.93 -6.77 -2.23
C GLU A 31 7.19 -7.71 -1.03
N ASN A 32 8.06 -7.28 -0.10
CA ASN A 32 8.37 -8.05 1.09
C ASN A 32 7.13 -8.33 1.97
N THR A 33 6.26 -7.32 2.10
CA THR A 33 5.05 -7.44 2.92
C THR A 33 4.03 -8.36 2.26
N VAL A 34 3.85 -8.27 0.93
CA VAL A 34 2.99 -9.16 0.14
C VAL A 34 3.46 -10.60 0.25
N MET A 35 4.75 -10.86 0.07
CA MET A 35 5.34 -12.19 0.21
C MET A 35 5.08 -12.80 1.59
N THR A 36 5.38 -12.04 2.65
CA THR A 36 5.18 -12.49 4.04
C THR A 36 3.70 -12.75 4.34
N THR A 37 2.81 -11.89 3.86
CA THR A 37 1.36 -12.01 4.06
C THR A 37 0.81 -13.24 3.32
N ASN A 38 1.27 -13.47 2.09
CA ASN A 38 0.90 -14.62 1.28
C ASN A 38 1.33 -15.94 1.92
N ASP A 39 2.52 -16.02 2.52
CA ASP A 39 2.96 -17.23 3.20
C ASP A 39 2.10 -17.55 4.42
N LYS A 40 1.77 -16.55 5.24
CA LYS A 40 0.84 -16.72 6.37
C LYS A 40 -0.56 -17.11 5.92
N LEU A 41 -1.04 -16.51 4.83
CA LEU A 41 -2.32 -16.85 4.24
C LEU A 41 -2.35 -18.31 3.75
N ARG A 42 -1.28 -18.78 3.11
CA ARG A 42 -1.14 -20.19 2.71
C ARG A 42 -1.20 -21.12 3.90
N ASP A 43 -0.59 -20.77 5.03
CA ASP A 43 -0.63 -21.59 6.24
C ASP A 43 -2.04 -21.66 6.84
N LEU A 44 -2.80 -20.55 6.82
CA LEU A 44 -4.23 -20.54 7.18
C LEU A 44 -5.09 -21.38 6.24
N ILE A 45 -4.75 -21.43 4.95
CA ILE A 45 -5.45 -22.26 3.97
C ILE A 45 -5.15 -23.75 4.22
N LYS A 46 -3.88 -24.12 4.44
CA LYS A 46 -3.45 -25.50 4.71
C LYS A 46 -4.13 -26.08 5.95
N THR A 47 -4.32 -25.26 6.98
CA THR A 47 -5.01 -25.67 8.22
C THR A 47 -6.54 -25.76 8.05
N GLY A 48 -7.08 -25.33 6.91
CA GLY A 48 -8.52 -25.24 6.65
C GLY A 48 -9.22 -24.12 7.43
N TYR A 49 -8.47 -23.38 8.24
CA TYR A 49 -8.96 -22.29 9.07
C TYR A 49 -9.53 -21.16 8.24
N TYR A 50 -8.86 -20.84 7.12
CA TYR A 50 -9.28 -19.76 6.22
C TYR A 50 -10.75 -19.90 5.80
N ASN A 51 -11.22 -21.13 5.52
CA ASN A 51 -12.60 -21.40 5.10
C ASN A 51 -13.67 -21.13 6.18
N ARG A 52 -13.25 -20.98 7.44
CA ARG A 52 -14.14 -20.69 8.57
C ARG A 52 -14.40 -19.20 8.75
N VAL A 53 -13.60 -18.34 8.11
CA VAL A 53 -13.82 -16.90 8.09
C VAL A 53 -14.89 -16.56 7.05
N SER A 54 -15.62 -15.44 7.24
CA SER A 54 -16.68 -15.07 6.32
C SER A 54 -16.15 -14.96 4.89
N ILE A 55 -17.00 -15.30 3.92
CA ILE A 55 -16.65 -15.20 2.50
C ILE A 55 -16.31 -13.75 2.15
N THR A 56 -17.04 -12.78 2.71
CA THR A 56 -16.81 -11.35 2.47
C THR A 56 -15.40 -10.93 2.87
N PHE A 57 -14.98 -11.25 4.10
CA PHE A 57 -13.64 -10.88 4.58
C PHE A 57 -12.53 -11.57 3.77
N ARG A 58 -12.74 -12.83 3.40
CA ARG A 58 -11.82 -13.56 2.54
C ARG A 58 -11.65 -12.91 1.16
N CYS A 59 -12.75 -12.53 0.52
CA CYS A 59 -12.71 -11.83 -0.76
C CYS A 59 -11.94 -10.51 -0.62
N LEU A 60 -12.22 -9.72 0.42
CA LEU A 60 -11.53 -8.45 0.67
C LEU A 60 -10.03 -8.62 0.89
N ILE A 61 -9.58 -9.70 1.56
CA ILE A 61 -8.15 -10.02 1.68
C ILE A 61 -7.53 -10.26 0.30
N TYR A 62 -8.18 -11.06 -0.55
CA TYR A 62 -7.65 -11.34 -1.89
C TYR A 62 -7.67 -10.11 -2.80
N GLU A 63 -8.74 -9.32 -2.75
CA GLU A 63 -8.84 -8.06 -3.47
C GLU A 63 -7.69 -7.11 -3.07
N ALA A 64 -7.36 -7.05 -1.77
CA ALA A 64 -6.24 -6.26 -1.29
C ALA A 64 -4.91 -6.75 -1.87
N ILE A 65 -4.63 -8.05 -1.78
CA ILE A 65 -3.39 -8.64 -2.33
C ILE A 65 -3.26 -8.36 -3.83
N LEU A 66 -4.32 -8.60 -4.61
CA LEU A 66 -4.33 -8.34 -6.06
C LEU A 66 -4.11 -6.86 -6.38
N PHE A 67 -4.73 -5.97 -5.60
CA PHE A 67 -4.53 -4.53 -5.74
C PHE A 67 -3.06 -4.14 -5.47
N PHE A 68 -2.42 -4.72 -4.46
CA PHE A 68 -1.01 -4.43 -4.17
C PHE A 68 -0.07 -4.98 -5.25
N GLU A 69 -0.35 -6.17 -5.80
CA GLU A 69 0.41 -6.72 -6.94
C GLU A 69 0.29 -5.82 -8.18
N ALA A 70 -0.92 -5.37 -8.50
CA ALA A 70 -1.14 -4.41 -9.61
C ALA A 70 -0.45 -3.07 -9.36
N THR A 71 -0.51 -2.57 -8.12
CA THR A 71 0.18 -1.33 -7.73
C THR A 71 1.69 -1.46 -7.88
N HIS A 72 2.27 -2.61 -7.52
CA HIS A 72 3.70 -2.85 -7.71
C HIS A 72 4.11 -2.73 -9.18
N GLU A 73 3.36 -3.37 -10.09
CA GLU A 73 3.59 -3.30 -11.54
C GLU A 73 3.44 -1.87 -12.08
N GLU A 74 2.45 -1.12 -11.60
CA GLU A 74 2.25 0.28 -11.98
C GLU A 74 3.43 1.18 -11.53
N LEU A 75 3.90 0.99 -10.30
CA LEU A 75 5.08 1.70 -9.80
C LEU A 75 6.36 1.33 -10.57
N ASP A 76 6.49 0.08 -11.03
CA ASP A 76 7.65 -0.38 -11.83
C ASP A 76 7.68 0.37 -13.17
N ILE A 77 6.51 0.48 -13.80
CA ILE A 77 6.35 1.24 -15.04
C ILE A 77 6.72 2.70 -14.80
N LEU A 78 6.16 3.34 -13.77
CA LEU A 78 6.44 4.75 -13.45
C LEU A 78 7.94 5.01 -13.24
N SER A 79 8.61 4.12 -12.50
CA SER A 79 10.05 4.21 -12.24
C SER A 79 10.88 4.14 -13.55
N ALA A 80 10.41 3.39 -14.55
CA ALA A 80 11.06 3.24 -15.85
C ALA A 80 10.86 4.43 -16.80
N VAL A 81 9.74 5.17 -16.68
CA VAL A 81 9.48 6.38 -17.51
C VAL A 81 10.31 7.59 -17.04
N GLY A 82 10.75 7.59 -15.78
CA GLY A 82 11.59 8.63 -15.19
C GLY A 82 10.86 9.96 -14.91
N SER A 83 11.59 10.93 -14.35
CA SER A 83 11.05 12.21 -13.82
C SER A 83 10.50 13.20 -14.86
N ARG A 84 10.50 12.85 -16.16
CA ARG A 84 9.98 13.73 -17.23
C ARG A 84 8.45 13.84 -17.26
N THR A 85 7.76 13.14 -16.38
CA THR A 85 6.30 12.98 -16.39
C THR A 85 5.72 13.05 -14.98
N ILE A 86 6.06 14.10 -14.22
CA ILE A 86 5.51 14.36 -12.86
C ILE A 86 3.97 14.27 -12.83
N PHE A 87 3.28 14.78 -13.87
CA PHE A 87 1.82 14.65 -13.98
C PHE A 87 1.33 13.19 -14.01
N CYS A 88 2.09 12.27 -14.60
CA CYS A 88 1.74 10.85 -14.60
C CYS A 88 1.93 10.20 -13.21
N TYR A 89 2.87 10.71 -12.40
CA TYR A 89 3.03 10.26 -11.01
C TYR A 89 1.85 10.71 -10.15
N ILE A 90 1.44 11.97 -10.28
CA ILE A 90 0.32 12.55 -9.53
C ILE A 90 -0.99 11.79 -9.83
N GLU A 91 -1.33 11.62 -11.11
CA GLU A 91 -2.56 10.93 -11.51
C GLU A 91 -2.58 9.47 -11.04
N ALA A 92 -1.45 8.76 -11.14
CA ALA A 92 -1.34 7.39 -10.67
C ALA A 92 -1.46 7.30 -9.14
N PHE A 93 -0.78 8.18 -8.39
CA PHE A 93 -0.81 8.17 -6.92
C PHE A 93 -2.20 8.50 -6.37
N ASP A 94 -2.91 9.49 -6.93
CA ASP A 94 -4.31 9.79 -6.53
C ASP A 94 -5.24 8.59 -6.80
N GLN A 95 -5.10 7.94 -7.96
CA GLN A 95 -5.90 6.76 -8.28
C GLN A 95 -5.60 5.56 -7.34
N ILE A 96 -4.33 5.33 -7.02
CA ILE A 96 -3.88 4.34 -6.04
C ILE A 96 -4.48 4.66 -4.66
N ALA A 97 -4.37 5.91 -4.20
CA ALA A 97 -4.87 6.34 -2.90
C ALA A 97 -6.39 6.16 -2.75
N ARG A 98 -7.17 6.54 -3.77
CA ARG A 98 -8.63 6.37 -3.76
C ARG A 98 -9.03 4.90 -3.64
N THR A 99 -8.41 4.04 -4.45
CA THR A 99 -8.66 2.59 -4.41
C THR A 99 -8.27 2.01 -3.06
N ALA A 100 -7.08 2.37 -2.57
CA ALA A 100 -6.55 1.93 -1.28
C ALA A 100 -7.49 2.29 -0.12
N ASN A 101 -7.98 3.53 -0.09
CA ASN A 101 -8.88 4.01 0.96
C ASN A 101 -10.23 3.28 0.98
N SER A 102 -10.82 3.03 -0.20
CA SER A 102 -12.08 2.30 -0.32
C SER A 102 -11.95 0.87 0.21
N LEU A 103 -10.88 0.19 -0.18
CA LEU A 103 -10.63 -1.21 0.17
C LEU A 103 -10.24 -1.37 1.65
N ASN A 104 -9.37 -0.51 2.18
CA ASN A 104 -8.99 -0.48 3.60
C ASN A 104 -10.21 -0.24 4.49
N THR A 105 -11.11 0.67 4.10
CA THR A 105 -12.35 0.92 4.84
C THR A 105 -13.24 -0.33 4.91
N SER A 106 -13.41 -1.01 3.78
CA SER A 106 -14.22 -2.23 3.68
C SER A 106 -13.61 -3.37 4.50
N LEU A 107 -12.30 -3.55 4.43
CA LEU A 107 -11.56 -4.57 5.19
C LEU A 107 -11.64 -4.33 6.71
N ARG A 108 -11.42 -3.09 7.16
CA ARG A 108 -11.53 -2.70 8.58
C ARG A 108 -12.92 -2.93 9.14
N PHE A 109 -13.95 -2.66 8.35
CA PHE A 109 -15.32 -2.92 8.75
C PHE A 109 -15.54 -4.42 8.93
N SER A 110 -15.22 -5.22 7.92
CA SER A 110 -15.42 -6.68 7.95
C SER A 110 -14.60 -7.36 9.06
N TRP A 111 -13.36 -6.94 9.32
CA TRP A 111 -12.55 -7.43 10.45
C TRP A 111 -13.24 -7.25 11.81
N LYS A 112 -13.97 -6.14 11.99
CA LYS A 112 -14.66 -5.82 13.25
C LYS A 112 -16.01 -6.51 13.38
N THR A 113 -16.70 -6.76 12.27
CA THR A 113 -18.07 -7.26 12.27
C THR A 113 -18.17 -8.77 12.08
N ASP A 114 -17.13 -9.41 11.57
CA ASP A 114 -17.13 -10.84 11.34
C ASP A 114 -17.11 -11.62 12.66
N SER A 115 -18.07 -12.53 12.78
CA SER A 115 -18.17 -13.46 13.91
C SER A 115 -17.11 -14.55 13.73
N TYR A 116 -16.05 -14.49 14.53
CA TYR A 116 -15.04 -15.54 14.57
C TYR A 116 -15.67 -16.78 15.25
N PRO A 117 -15.71 -17.99 14.63
CA PRO A 117 -16.29 -19.20 15.25
C PRO A 117 -15.70 -19.59 16.61
N ASP A 118 -16.54 -19.72 17.65
CA ASP A 118 -16.16 -19.86 19.06
C ASP A 118 -15.16 -20.99 19.45
N ASP A 119 -14.88 -21.96 18.58
CA ASP A 119 -14.09 -23.18 18.86
C ASP A 119 -12.58 -23.07 18.54
N TYR A 120 -11.94 -21.93 18.79
CA TYR A 120 -10.61 -21.63 18.24
C TYR A 120 -9.40 -22.25 18.94
N SER A 121 -8.41 -22.64 18.12
CA SER A 121 -7.01 -22.64 18.55
C SER A 121 -6.49 -21.20 18.53
N SER A 122 -5.89 -20.75 19.62
CA SER A 122 -5.28 -19.42 19.75
C SER A 122 -4.24 -19.13 18.66
N GLU A 123 -3.56 -20.17 18.18
CA GLU A 123 -2.51 -20.08 17.15
C GLU A 123 -3.04 -19.62 15.79
N CYS A 124 -4.17 -20.15 15.31
CA CYS A 124 -4.69 -19.75 14.00
C CYS A 124 -5.31 -18.34 14.00
N ILE A 125 -5.85 -17.88 15.13
CA ILE A 125 -6.27 -16.47 15.30
C ILE A 125 -5.06 -15.54 15.22
N LEU A 126 -3.95 -15.91 15.84
CA LEU A 126 -2.71 -15.13 15.79
C LEU A 126 -2.23 -14.99 14.34
N VAL A 127 -2.16 -16.10 13.59
CA VAL A 127 -1.76 -16.05 12.17
C VAL A 127 -2.73 -15.21 11.33
N LEU A 128 -4.04 -15.28 11.57
CA LEU A 128 -5.01 -14.41 10.89
C LEU A 128 -4.81 -12.93 11.22
N SER A 129 -4.52 -12.62 12.48
CA SER A 129 -4.22 -11.25 12.93
C SER A 129 -2.95 -10.72 12.28
N GLU A 130 -1.94 -11.59 12.09
CA GLU A 130 -0.72 -11.25 11.37
C GLU A 130 -0.95 -11.00 9.88
N VAL A 131 -1.82 -11.78 9.22
CA VAL A 131 -2.24 -11.52 7.83
C VAL A 131 -2.91 -10.15 7.73
N TYR A 132 -3.86 -9.86 8.63
CA TYR A 132 -4.53 -8.57 8.68
C TYR A 132 -3.56 -7.41 8.94
N SER A 133 -2.60 -7.60 9.86
CA SER A 133 -1.55 -6.60 10.14
C SER A 133 -0.68 -6.34 8.91
N GLY A 134 -0.29 -7.39 8.17
CA GLY A 134 0.48 -7.24 6.94
C GLY A 134 -0.27 -6.41 5.89
N ILE A 135 -1.56 -6.67 5.70
CA ILE A 135 -2.41 -5.88 4.80
C ILE A 135 -2.53 -4.41 5.26
N ALA A 136 -2.68 -4.18 6.57
CA ALA A 136 -2.73 -2.84 7.13
C ALA A 136 -1.42 -2.07 6.90
N ASP A 137 -0.28 -2.74 7.02
CA ASP A 137 1.04 -2.15 6.75
C ASP A 137 1.20 -1.77 5.26
N MET A 138 0.68 -2.59 4.34
CA MET A 138 0.68 -2.25 2.91
C MET A 138 -0.13 -0.98 2.63
N PHE A 139 -1.32 -0.84 3.22
CA PHE A 139 -2.12 0.39 3.08
C PHE A 139 -1.39 1.63 3.64
N GLN A 140 -0.67 1.51 4.76
CA GLN A 140 0.16 2.61 5.27
C GLN A 140 1.33 2.95 4.34
N CYS A 141 1.85 1.98 3.59
CA CYS A 141 2.87 2.25 2.58
C CYS A 141 2.32 3.08 1.42
N LEU A 142 1.07 2.80 1.00
CA LEU A 142 0.42 3.57 -0.07
C LEU A 142 -0.01 4.97 0.38
N GLU A 143 -0.38 5.17 1.64
CA GLU A 143 -0.64 6.51 2.20
C GLU A 143 0.58 7.43 2.04
N ARG A 144 1.80 6.89 2.06
CA ARG A 144 3.01 7.68 1.78
C ARG A 144 3.09 8.16 0.33
N LEU A 145 2.55 7.42 -0.63
CA LEU A 145 2.48 7.86 -2.03
C LEU A 145 1.48 9.00 -2.21
N ASP A 146 0.35 8.94 -1.50
CA ASP A 146 -0.66 10.00 -1.51
C ASP A 146 -0.08 11.33 -0.99
N ASN A 147 0.61 11.28 0.16
CA ASN A 147 1.32 12.45 0.72
C ASN A 147 2.39 13.00 -0.26
N LEU A 148 3.07 12.14 -1.02
CA LEU A 148 4.03 12.57 -2.04
C LEU A 148 3.33 13.25 -3.22
N SER A 149 2.14 12.78 -3.61
CA SER A 149 1.32 13.42 -4.64
C SER A 149 0.89 14.82 -4.23
N GLU A 150 0.38 15.00 -3.01
CA GLU A 150 -0.03 16.31 -2.48
C GLU A 150 1.12 17.33 -2.52
N VAL A 151 2.33 16.91 -2.12
CA VAL A 151 3.53 17.76 -2.18
C VAL A 151 3.86 18.15 -3.62
N LEU A 152 3.74 17.22 -4.58
CA LEU A 152 4.02 17.51 -6.00
C LEU A 152 2.96 18.41 -6.66
N GLU A 153 1.72 18.38 -6.20
CA GLU A 153 0.65 19.27 -6.65
C GLU A 153 0.80 20.69 -6.09
N GLU A 154 1.20 20.84 -4.83
CA GLU A 154 1.49 22.16 -4.23
C GLU A 154 2.70 22.86 -4.89
N GLU A 155 3.60 22.09 -5.51
CA GLU A 155 4.83 22.56 -6.16
C GLU A 155 4.67 22.93 -7.66
N ASN A 156 3.52 22.65 -8.30
CA ASN A 156 3.24 22.94 -9.73
C ASN A 156 2.23 24.08 -9.95
#